data_AF-A0AAU8H4M3-F1
#
_entry.id   AF-A0AAU8H4M3-F1
#
_cell.length_a   1.000
_cell.length_b   1.000
_cell.length_c   1.000
_cell.angle_alpha   90.00
_cell.angle_beta   90.00
_cell.angle_gamma   90.00
#
_symmetry.space_group_name_H-M   'P 1'
#
loop_
_entity.id
_entity.type
_entity.pdbx_description
1 polymer ?
#
loop_
_entity_poly.entity_id
_entity_poly.type
_entity_poly.pdbx_seq_one_letter_code
_entity_poly.pdbx_strand_id
1 'polypeptide(L)'
;MVVILGFHNSNASGPEKPIQKLSYLNKIRGVFSTSSTHRQNSIRLSVLKFLDVTDNIVRLRRLDLYDENPILDIKSYIKYKPEGR
;
A
#
# COMPACT_ATOMS: atom_id res chain seq x y z
N MET A 1 8.25 10.10 8.71
CA MET A 1 7.56 9.33 7.65
C MET A 1 6.48 8.51 8.32
N VAL A 2 5.37 8.23 7.63
CA VAL A 2 4.21 7.52 8.19
C VAL A 2 3.87 6.36 7.26
N VAL A 3 3.52 5.21 7.81
CA VAL A 3 3.01 4.07 7.05
C VAL A 3 1.49 4.12 7.13
N ILE A 4 0.84 4.16 5.98
CA ILE A 4 -0.61 4.05 5.87
C ILE A 4 -0.96 2.69 5.28
N LEU A 5 -1.94 2.05 5.93
CA LEU A 5 -2.67 0.92 5.37
C LEU A 5 -4.00 1.43 4.84
N GLY A 6 -4.23 1.29 3.54
CA GLY A 6 -5.50 1.62 2.89
C GLY A 6 -6.10 0.40 2.23
N PHE A 7 -7.42 0.37 2.07
CA PHE A 7 -8.01 -0.53 1.10
C PHE A 7 -7.86 0.04 -0.30
N HIS A 8 -7.60 -0.84 -1.26
CA HIS A 8 -7.85 -0.55 -2.65
C HIS A 8 -9.19 -1.20 -3.00
N ASN A 9 -10.16 -0.42 -3.50
CA ASN A 9 -11.42 -0.95 -4.01
C ASN A 9 -11.17 -1.70 -5.33
N SER A 10 -10.47 -2.83 -5.27
CA SER A 10 -10.49 -3.79 -6.35
C SER A 10 -11.78 -4.58 -6.17
N ASN A 11 -12.64 -4.55 -7.19
CA ASN A 11 -13.72 -5.50 -7.37
C ASN A 11 -13.11 -6.91 -7.55
N ALA A 12 -12.51 -7.45 -6.49
CA ALA A 12 -11.97 -8.81 -6.42
C ALA A 12 -13.15 -9.79 -6.28
N SER A 13 -14.14 -9.65 -7.16
CA SER A 13 -15.33 -10.48 -7.29
C SER A 13 -15.10 -11.53 -8.39
N GLY A 14 -13.87 -12.02 -8.51
CA GLY A 14 -13.46 -13.04 -9.47
C GLY A 14 -12.58 -14.09 -8.79
N PRO A 15 -12.42 -15.29 -9.39
CA PRO A 15 -11.64 -16.37 -8.80
C PRO A 15 -10.27 -15.84 -8.40
N GLU A 16 -9.85 -16.15 -7.17
CA GLU A 16 -8.57 -15.71 -6.63
C GLU A 16 -7.47 -16.09 -7.63
N LYS A 17 -6.83 -15.09 -8.24
CA LYS A 17 -5.72 -15.30 -9.17
C LYS A 17 -4.43 -15.10 -8.37
N PRO A 18 -3.88 -16.16 -7.73
CA PRO A 18 -2.61 -16.05 -7.03
C PRO A 18 -1.45 -15.75 -7.97
N ILE A 19 -1.69 -15.77 -9.28
CA ILE A 19 -0.74 -15.54 -10.35
C ILE A 19 -1.25 -14.42 -11.25
N GLN A 20 -0.38 -13.46 -11.57
CA GLN A 20 -0.69 -12.32 -12.43
C GLN A 20 0.33 -12.10 -13.53
N LYS A 21 -0.15 -11.65 -14.68
CA LYS A 21 0.68 -11.17 -15.77
C LYS A 21 1.10 -9.73 -15.48
N LEU A 22 2.39 -9.55 -15.31
CA LEU A 22 3.00 -8.24 -15.12
C LEU A 22 3.23 -7.61 -16.49
N SER A 23 2.34 -6.71 -16.89
CA SER A 23 2.31 -6.13 -18.25
C SER A 23 3.65 -5.51 -18.66
N TYR A 24 4.28 -4.77 -17.76
CA TYR A 24 5.57 -4.12 -18.01
C TYR A 24 6.77 -5.08 -18.11
N LEU A 25 6.62 -6.31 -17.63
CA LEU A 25 7.70 -7.30 -17.62
C LEU A 25 7.45 -8.46 -18.57
N ASN A 26 6.27 -8.52 -19.20
CA ASN A 26 5.77 -9.66 -19.98
C ASN A 26 6.00 -11.02 -19.31
N LYS A 27 5.94 -11.04 -17.98
CA LYS A 27 6.18 -12.24 -17.16
C LYS A 27 5.02 -12.47 -16.22
N ILE A 28 4.79 -13.75 -15.95
CA ILE A 28 3.81 -14.20 -14.99
C ILE A 28 4.51 -14.34 -13.63
N ARG A 29 3.89 -13.82 -12.57
CA ARG A 29 4.41 -13.85 -11.20
C ARG A 29 3.30 -14.11 -10.19
N GLY A 30 3.65 -14.73 -9.07
CA GLY A 30 2.73 -14.86 -7.94
C GLY A 30 2.45 -13.48 -7.31
N VAL A 31 1.23 -13.25 -6.83
CA VAL A 31 0.80 -11.95 -6.27
C VAL A 31 1.68 -11.50 -5.11
N PHE A 32 2.13 -12.41 -4.25
CA PHE A 32 3.01 -12.11 -3.12
C PHE A 32 4.45 -11.76 -3.52
N SER A 33 4.84 -12.05 -4.77
CA SER A 33 6.13 -11.63 -5.34
C SER A 33 6.07 -10.28 -6.07
N THR A 34 4.93 -9.58 -5.95
CA THR A 34 4.64 -8.31 -6.65
C THR A 34 3.92 -7.34 -5.72
N SER A 35 3.78 -6.09 -6.16
CA SER A 35 2.93 -5.07 -5.50
C SER A 35 1.54 -4.97 -6.14
N SER A 36 0.97 -6.08 -6.62
CA SER A 36 -0.33 -6.05 -7.29
C SER A 36 -1.48 -5.70 -6.33
N THR A 37 -2.45 -4.94 -6.83
CA THR A 37 -3.70 -4.59 -6.14
C THR A 37 -4.74 -5.72 -6.18
N HIS A 38 -4.58 -6.73 -7.04
CA HIS A 38 -5.49 -7.87 -7.16
C HIS A 38 -5.02 -9.07 -6.31
N ARG A 39 -5.16 -8.97 -4.99
CA ARG A 39 -4.78 -10.01 -4.04
C ARG A 39 -5.98 -10.36 -3.15
N GLN A 40 -5.97 -11.53 -2.51
CA GLN A 40 -7.08 -12.00 -1.67
C GLN A 40 -7.54 -10.95 -0.64
N ASN A 41 -6.58 -10.31 0.02
CA ASN A 41 -6.83 -9.19 0.93
C ASN A 41 -6.33 -7.89 0.30
N SER A 42 -7.20 -7.08 -0.31
CA SER A 42 -6.88 -5.84 -1.05
C SER A 42 -6.38 -4.67 -0.20
N ILE A 43 -5.55 -4.95 0.79
CA ILE A 43 -4.85 -3.96 1.60
C ILE A 43 -3.73 -3.34 0.73
N ARG A 44 -3.33 -2.11 0.99
CA ARG A 44 -2.16 -1.47 0.37
C ARG A 44 -1.34 -0.80 1.45
N LEU A 45 -0.03 -0.87 1.31
CA LEU A 45 0.91 -0.26 2.25
C LEU A 45 1.67 0.85 1.53
N SER A 46 1.63 2.05 2.10
CA SER A 46 2.29 3.23 1.53
C SER A 46 3.12 3.92 2.61
N VAL A 47 4.39 4.22 2.31
CA VAL A 47 5.26 5.03 3.18
C VAL A 47 5.24 6.46 2.69
N LEU A 48 4.70 7.35 3.52
CA LEU A 48 4.36 8.72 3.15
C LEU A 48 5.22 9.73 3.92
N LYS A 49 5.37 10.91 3.31
CA LYS A 49 6.00 12.04 3.98
C LYS A 49 4.94 12.77 4.82
N PHE A 50 5.16 12.80 6.12
CA PHE A 50 4.37 13.61 7.04
C PHE A 50 4.60 15.10 6.78
N LEU A 51 3.53 15.89 6.81
CA LEU A 51 3.58 17.34 6.70
C LEU A 51 3.17 17.99 8.02
N ASP A 52 1.93 17.76 8.47
CA ASP A 52 1.38 18.41 9.67
C ASP A 52 0.12 17.67 10.18
N VAL A 53 -0.34 18.02 11.39
CA VAL A 53 -1.64 17.63 11.96
C VAL A 53 -2.38 18.88 12.41
N THR A 54 -3.65 18.99 12.00
CA THR A 54 -4.57 20.01 12.51
C THR A 54 -5.83 19.30 12.97
N ASP A 55 -6.14 19.34 14.26
CA ASP A 55 -7.22 18.59 14.89
C ASP A 55 -7.15 17.08 14.55
N ASN A 56 -8.15 16.58 13.82
CA ASN A 56 -8.25 15.20 13.36
C ASN A 56 -7.76 15.00 11.91
N ILE A 57 -7.14 16.02 11.30
CA ILE A 57 -6.69 16.00 9.90
C ILE A 57 -5.18 15.84 9.85
N VAL A 58 -4.72 14.74 9.24
CA VAL A 58 -3.30 14.48 9.00
C VAL A 58 -2.93 14.84 7.56
N ARG A 59 -2.05 15.81 7.39
CA ARG A 59 -1.58 16.23 6.06
C ARG A 59 -0.33 15.45 5.68
N LEU A 60 -0.39 14.77 4.53
CA LEU A 60 0.67 13.88 4.05
C LEU A 60 1.01 14.22 2.59
N ARG A 61 2.19 13.80 2.14
CA ARG A 61 2.63 13.91 0.74
C ARG A 61 3.02 12.54 0.19
N ARG A 62 2.82 12.38 -1.12
CA ARG A 62 3.09 11.18 -1.92
C ARG A 62 2.10 10.02 -1.68
N LEU A 63 0.86 10.35 -1.37
CA LEU A 63 -0.22 9.37 -1.29
C LEU A 63 -0.50 8.81 -2.70
N ASP A 64 -0.61 7.49 -2.80
CA ASP A 64 -0.90 6.74 -4.02
C ASP A 64 -2.27 6.03 -3.95
N LEU A 65 -3.19 6.60 -3.15
CA LEU A 65 -4.58 6.20 -3.01
C LEU A 65 -5.47 7.22 -3.73
N TYR A 66 -6.53 6.73 -4.37
CA TYR A 66 -7.62 7.60 -4.82
C TYR A 66 -8.37 8.18 -3.62
N ASP A 67 -9.01 9.32 -3.84
CA ASP A 67 -9.90 9.92 -2.86
C ASP A 67 -10.97 8.91 -2.40
N GLU A 68 -11.45 9.07 -1.18
CA GLU A 68 -12.44 8.20 -0.52
C GLU A 68 -12.01 6.75 -0.23
N ASN A 69 -10.77 6.34 -0.56
CA ASN A 69 -10.30 5.02 -0.12
C ASN A 69 -10.20 4.97 1.42
N PRO A 70 -10.85 3.99 2.07
CA PRO A 70 -10.84 3.92 3.52
C PRO A 70 -9.44 3.58 4.04
N ILE A 71 -9.01 4.34 5.03
CA ILE A 71 -7.77 4.12 5.78
C ILE A 71 -8.05 3.11 6.90
N LEU A 72 -7.26 2.04 6.93
CA LEU A 72 -7.37 0.98 7.93
C LEU A 72 -6.53 1.26 9.15
N ASP A 73 -5.32 1.78 8.96
CA ASP A 73 -4.35 1.96 10.03
C ASP A 73 -3.27 2.98 9.63
N ILE A 74 -2.69 3.60 10.66
CA ILE A 74 -1.62 4.59 10.54
C ILE A 74 -0.54 4.20 11.56
N LYS A 75 0.67 3.93 11.08
CA LYS A 75 1.83 3.61 11.94
C LYS A 75 3.00 4.55 11.72
N SER A 76 3.74 4.85 12.79
CA SER A 76 5.02 5.55 12.69
C SER A 76 6.01 4.72 11.86
N TYR A 77 6.65 5.32 10.87
CA TYR A 77 7.73 4.65 10.15
C TYR A 77 9.01 4.68 10.98
N ILE A 78 9.48 3.51 11.39
CA ILE A 78 10.76 3.33 12.07
C ILE A 78 11.74 2.74 11.04
N LYS A 79 12.76 3.52 10.66
CA LYS A 79 13.81 3.02 9.79
C LYS A 79 14.67 2.04 10.58
N TYR A 80 14.73 0.79 10.14
CA TYR A 80 15.69 -0.17 10.69
C TYR A 80 17.11 0.37 10.47
N LYS A 81 17.84 0.54 11.57
CA LYS A 81 19.28 0.78 11.56
C LYS A 81 19.93 -0.48 12.14
N PRO A 82 20.62 -1.30 11.33
CA PRO A 82 21.52 -2.29 11.92
C PRO A 82 22.62 -1.53 12.66
N GLU A 83 22.89 -1.89 13.91
CA GLU A 83 24.07 -1.36 14.59
C GLU A 83 25.33 -1.81 13.86
N GLY A 84 26.24 -0.88 13.58
CA GLY A 84 27.62 -1.21 13.19
C GLY A 84 27.91 -1.47 11.70
N ARG A 85 27.34 -0.70 10.76
CA ARG A 85 27.94 -0.48 9.42
C ARG A 85 27.76 0.95 8.96
#